data_AF-A0A7Y9J5L7-F1
#
_entry.id   AF-A0A7Y9J5L7-F1
#
_cell.length_a   1.000
_cell.length_b   1.000
_cell.length_c   1.000
_cell.angle_alpha   90.00
_cell.angle_beta   90.00
_cell.angle_gamma   90.00
#
_symmetry.space_group_name_H-M   'P 1'
#
loop_
_entity.id
_entity.type
_entity.pdbx_description
1 polymer ?
#
loop_
_entity_poly.entity_id
_entity_poly.type
_entity_poly.pdbx_seq_one_letter_code
_entity_poly.pdbx_strand_id
1 'polypeptide(L)'
;MTEDQAEFAYRFLPDGRFRSVEILSQARPAGVFEYRRQQEGRAQVIGNRLVLQVSSLTTTRSDPGDPAGDYTDRPQQPTDLTYTWRTSGTTLSLRSGDGVILTLDRQQ
;
A
#
# COMPACT_ATOMS: atom_id res chain seq x y z
N MET A 1 7.11 24.85 1.94
CA MET A 1 7.89 23.63 1.72
C MET A 1 6.86 22.52 1.84
N THR A 2 6.31 22.05 0.73
CA THR A 2 5.24 21.05 0.76
C THR A 2 5.91 19.69 0.66
N GLU A 3 5.77 18.89 1.71
CA GLU A 3 6.46 17.60 1.88
C GLU A 3 5.94 16.56 0.90
N ASP A 4 6.85 15.70 0.41
CA ASP A 4 6.47 14.44 -0.22
C ASP A 4 5.85 13.55 0.87
N GLN A 5 4.62 13.10 0.63
CA GLN A 5 3.85 12.32 1.60
C GLN A 5 3.59 10.93 1.05
N ALA A 6 3.74 9.92 1.91
CA ALA A 6 3.32 8.57 1.63
C ALA A 6 2.39 8.08 2.74
N GLU A 7 1.19 7.61 2.37
CA GLU A 7 0.21 7.06 3.29
C GLU A 7 -0.05 5.60 2.95
N PHE A 8 -0.05 4.75 3.98
CA PHE A 8 -0.31 3.32 3.85
C PHE A 8 -1.37 2.92 4.86
N ALA A 9 -2.48 2.36 4.36
CA ALA A 9 -3.54 1.82 5.19
C ALA A 9 -3.78 0.36 4.82
N TYR A 10 -3.77 -0.51 5.83
CA TYR A 10 -4.12 -1.92 5.69
C TYR A 10 -5.29 -2.25 6.60
N ARG A 11 -6.24 -3.01 6.06
CA ARG A 11 -7.32 -3.61 6.82
C ARG A 11 -7.25 -5.12 6.68
N PHE A 12 -6.88 -5.79 7.77
CA PHE A 12 -6.92 -7.25 7.89
C PHE A 12 -8.23 -7.65 8.57
N LEU A 13 -8.96 -8.59 7.97
CA LEU A 13 -10.25 -9.07 8.44
C LEU A 13 -10.11 -10.44 9.14
N PRO A 14 -10.99 -10.79 10.10
CA PRO A 14 -10.92 -12.06 10.82
C PRO A 14 -11.04 -13.30 9.94
N ASP A 15 -11.65 -13.19 8.76
CA ASP A 15 -11.80 -14.27 7.78
C ASP A 15 -10.57 -14.44 6.87
N GLY A 16 -9.47 -13.74 7.18
CA GLY A 16 -8.23 -13.80 6.43
C GLY A 16 -8.23 -12.94 5.16
N ARG A 17 -9.29 -12.18 4.86
CA ARG A 17 -9.22 -11.18 3.79
C ARG A 17 -8.39 -9.97 4.21
N PHE A 18 -7.76 -9.31 3.24
CA PHE A 18 -7.19 -8.00 3.44
C PHE A 18 -7.59 -7.02 2.34
N ARG A 19 -7.52 -5.74 2.68
CA ARG A 19 -7.54 -4.63 1.74
C ARG A 19 -6.43 -3.66 2.10
N SER A 20 -5.82 -3.03 1.11
CA SER A 20 -4.89 -1.92 1.35
C SER A 20 -5.10 -0.77 0.38
N VAL A 21 -4.71 0.42 0.84
CA VAL A 21 -4.55 1.62 0.03
C VAL A 21 -3.18 2.20 0.33
N GLU A 22 -2.42 2.48 -0.72
CA GLU A 22 -1.12 3.15 -0.66
C GLU A 22 -1.25 4.42 -1.51
N ILE A 23 -0.95 5.58 -0.94
CA ILE A 23 -1.03 6.88 -1.61
C ILE A 23 0.35 7.53 -1.53
N LEU A 24 0.87 7.91 -2.69
CA LEU A 24 2.07 8.74 -2.81
C LEU A 24 1.63 10.10 -3.35
N SER A 25 1.91 11.15 -2.60
CA SER A 25 1.60 12.53 -2.97
C SER A 25 2.89 13.35 -2.99
N GLN A 26 3.09 14.08 -4.08
CA GLN A 26 4.27 14.93 -4.26
C GLN A 26 3.84 16.30 -4.77
N ALA A 27 4.23 17.35 -4.06
CA ALA A 27 4.00 18.71 -4.55
C ALA A 27 4.97 19.05 -5.69
N ARG A 28 4.44 19.59 -6.78
CA ARG A 28 5.20 20.01 -7.96
C ARG A 28 4.79 21.44 -8.35
N PRO A 29 5.57 22.14 -9.18
CA PRO A 29 5.21 23.49 -9.64
C PRO A 29 3.83 23.56 -10.32
N ALA A 30 3.43 22.50 -11.03
CA ALA A 30 2.15 22.44 -11.74
C ALA A 30 0.95 22.06 -10.85
N GLY A 31 1.18 21.62 -9.62
CA GLY A 31 0.15 21.08 -8.72
C GLY A 31 0.65 19.85 -7.95
N VAL A 32 -0.26 19.12 -7.32
CA VAL A 32 0.09 17.90 -6.57
C VAL A 32 -0.03 16.70 -7.50
N PHE A 33 1.07 15.95 -7.64
CA PHE A 33 1.05 14.61 -8.21
C PHE A 33 0.52 13.63 -7.17
N GLU A 34 -0.39 12.75 -7.58
CA GLU A 34 -0.88 11.65 -6.75
C GLU A 34 -0.77 10.32 -7.52
N TYR A 35 -0.23 9.32 -6.83
CA TYR A 35 -0.28 7.94 -7.26
C TYR A 35 -0.93 7.10 -6.16
N ARG A 36 -2.01 6.43 -6.51
CA ARG A 36 -2.76 5.58 -5.60
C ARG A 36 -2.70 4.14 -6.07
N ARG A 37 -2.45 3.24 -5.13
CA ARG A 37 -2.47 1.78 -5.32
C ARG A 37 -3.49 1.16 -4.38
N GLN A 38 -4.41 0.37 -4.91
CA GLN A 38 -5.41 -0.34 -4.12
C GLN A 38 -5.28 -1.83 -4.33
N GLN A 39 -5.25 -2.58 -3.23
CA GLN A 39 -5.12 -4.03 -3.27
C GLN A 39 -6.18 -4.69 -2.42
N GLU A 40 -6.60 -5.87 -2.83
CA GLU A 40 -7.34 -6.78 -1.96
C GLU A 40 -6.98 -8.24 -2.25
N GLY A 41 -7.25 -9.09 -1.26
CA GLY A 41 -6.94 -10.50 -1.37
C GLY A 41 -6.99 -11.22 -0.03
N ARG A 42 -6.12 -12.20 0.16
CA ARG A 42 -6.00 -12.98 1.41
C ARG A 42 -4.66 -12.76 2.10
N ALA A 43 -4.70 -12.60 3.41
CA ALA A 43 -3.54 -12.53 4.28
C ALA A 43 -3.40 -13.85 5.04
N GLN A 44 -2.22 -14.45 4.98
CA GLN A 44 -1.90 -15.69 5.67
C GLN A 44 -0.65 -15.50 6.52
N VAL A 45 -0.71 -15.94 7.76
CA VAL A 45 0.44 -15.97 8.67
C VAL A 45 1.01 -17.38 8.69
N ILE A 46 2.28 -17.52 8.30
CA ILE A 46 3.01 -18.79 8.27
C ILE A 46 4.28 -18.60 9.11
N GLY A 47 4.20 -18.98 10.39
CA GLY A 47 5.26 -18.71 11.36
C GLY A 47 5.52 -17.20 11.50
N ASN A 48 6.76 -16.77 11.22
CA ASN A 48 7.15 -15.36 11.25
C ASN A 48 6.92 -14.62 9.92
N ARG A 49 6.25 -15.24 8.95
CA ARG A 49 5.95 -14.65 7.64
C ARG A 49 4.49 -14.28 7.50
N LEU A 50 4.25 -13.11 6.92
CA LEU A 50 2.94 -12.67 6.44
C LEU A 50 2.97 -12.74 4.92
N VAL A 51 2.09 -13.55 4.34
CA VAL A 51 1.92 -13.70 2.89
C VAL A 51 0.60 -13.05 2.51
N LEU A 52 0.65 -12.07 1.61
CA LEU A 52 -0.52 -11.43 1.01
C LEU A 52 -0.70 -11.99 -0.39
N GLN A 53 -1.71 -12.83 -0.57
CA GLN A 53 -2.15 -13.33 -1.86
C GLN A 53 -3.08 -12.30 -2.48
N VAL A 54 -2.55 -11.49 -3.39
CA VAL A 54 -3.29 -10.37 -3.99
C VAL A 54 -4.22 -10.93 -5.07
N SER A 55 -5.52 -10.72 -4.93
CA SER A 55 -6.50 -11.14 -5.95
C SER A 55 -6.89 -10.01 -6.90
N SER A 56 -6.76 -8.76 -6.46
CA SER A 56 -7.03 -7.57 -7.27
C SER A 56 -6.06 -6.46 -6.91
N LEU A 57 -5.61 -5.74 -7.94
CA LEU A 57 -4.73 -4.60 -7.84
C LEU A 57 -5.15 -3.56 -8.88
N THR A 58 -5.49 -2.35 -8.42
CA THR A 58 -5.73 -1.19 -9.30
C THR A 58 -4.79 -0.06 -8.93
N THR A 59 -4.52 0.79 -9.92
CA THR A 59 -3.71 2.00 -9.74
C THR A 59 -4.41 3.19 -10.37
N THR A 60 -4.26 4.34 -9.73
CA THR A 60 -4.73 5.64 -10.21
C THR A 60 -3.55 6.58 -10.22
N ARG A 61 -3.43 7.38 -11.27
CA ARG A 61 -2.43 8.45 -11.40
C ARG A 61 -3.15 9.74 -11.72
N SER A 62 -2.82 10.80 -10.97
CA SER A 62 -3.16 12.17 -11.31
C SER A 62 -1.92 13.05 -11.27
N ASP A 63 -1.64 13.75 -12.37
CA ASP A 63 -0.47 14.59 -12.56
C ASP A 63 -0.86 15.87 -13.28
N PRO A 64 -1.05 17.00 -12.57
CA PRO A 64 -1.36 18.28 -13.20
C PRO A 64 -0.32 18.74 -14.23
N GLY A 65 0.93 18.25 -14.14
CA GLY A 65 1.98 18.52 -15.11
C GLY A 65 1.91 17.65 -16.38
N ASP A 66 1.14 16.56 -16.36
CA ASP A 66 0.92 15.63 -17.46
C ASP A 66 -0.49 15.00 -17.39
N PRO A 67 -1.55 15.80 -17.57
CA PRO A 67 -2.93 15.32 -17.43
C PRO A 67 -3.32 14.31 -18.52
N ALA A 68 -2.62 14.29 -19.66
CA ALA A 68 -2.86 13.33 -20.73
C ALA A 68 -2.48 11.89 -20.33
N GLY A 69 -1.59 11.75 -19.35
CA GLY A 69 -1.19 10.45 -18.82
C GLY A 69 -1.95 10.03 -17.55
N ASP A 70 -2.98 10.78 -17.15
CA ASP A 70 -3.82 10.44 -15.99
C ASP A 70 -4.71 9.24 -16.28
N TYR A 71 -5.00 8.48 -15.24
CA TYR A 71 -5.90 7.34 -15.32
C TYR A 71 -6.45 6.96 -13.96
N THR A 72 -7.61 6.32 -13.97
CA THR A 72 -8.33 5.90 -12.76
C THR A 72 -8.51 4.39 -12.76
N ASP A 73 -8.26 3.76 -11.61
CA ASP A 73 -8.53 2.36 -11.31
C ASP A 73 -8.05 1.38 -12.39
N ARG A 74 -6.92 1.69 -13.02
CA ARG A 74 -6.34 0.86 -14.07
C ARG A 74 -5.88 -0.47 -13.44
N PRO A 75 -6.44 -1.61 -13.87
CA PRO A 75 -6.02 -2.91 -13.37
C PRO A 75 -4.55 -3.15 -13.65
N GLN A 76 -3.85 -3.77 -12.71
CA GLN A 76 -2.48 -4.26 -12.88
C GLN A 76 -2.43 -5.75 -12.55
N GLN A 77 -1.38 -6.42 -13.01
CA GLN A 77 -1.17 -7.82 -12.67
C GLN A 77 -0.94 -7.97 -11.15
N PRO A 78 -1.79 -8.72 -10.43
CA PRO A 78 -1.57 -9.00 -9.02
C PRO A 78 -0.26 -9.77 -8.81
N THR A 79 0.45 -9.47 -7.73
CA THR A 79 1.66 -10.19 -7.33
C THR A 79 1.63 -10.39 -5.82
N ASP A 80 1.93 -11.60 -5.38
CA ASP A 80 1.95 -11.92 -3.95
C ASP A 80 3.06 -11.15 -3.23
N LEU A 81 2.75 -10.68 -2.02
CA LEU A 81 3.69 -9.95 -1.17
C LEU A 81 4.05 -10.81 0.04
N THR A 82 5.34 -10.84 0.39
CA THR A 82 5.82 -11.57 1.57
C THR A 82 6.61 -10.66 2.49
N TYR A 83 6.23 -10.65 3.76
CA TYR A 83 6.91 -9.88 4.81
C TYR A 83 7.35 -10.78 5.96
N THR A 84 8.47 -10.46 6.58
CA THR A 84 8.67 -10.82 8.00
C THR A 84 7.90 -9.82 8.84
N TRP A 85 7.13 -10.29 9.82
CA TRP A 85 6.27 -9.41 10.61
C TRP A 85 6.56 -9.53 12.10
N ARG A 86 6.32 -8.43 12.83
CA ARG A 86 6.33 -8.36 14.29
C ARG A 86 5.29 -7.35 14.76
N THR A 87 4.70 -7.59 15.92
CA THR A 87 3.85 -6.61 16.61
C THR A 87 4.53 -6.16 17.90
N SER A 88 4.34 -4.88 18.25
CA SER A 88 4.77 -4.30 19.52
C SER A 88 3.71 -3.31 19.97
N GLY A 89 2.94 -3.66 21.00
CA GLY A 89 1.79 -2.86 21.43
C GLY A 89 0.75 -2.71 20.30
N THR A 90 0.50 -1.47 19.88
CA THR A 90 -0.42 -1.13 18.79
C THR A 90 0.25 -1.07 17.42
N THR A 91 1.55 -1.32 17.34
CA THR A 91 2.32 -1.15 16.12
C THR A 91 2.61 -2.50 15.45
N LEU A 92 2.42 -2.55 14.13
CA LEU A 92 2.79 -3.66 13.26
C LEU A 92 3.99 -3.24 12.40
N SER A 93 5.08 -3.99 12.48
CA SER A 93 6.24 -3.83 11.59
C SER A 93 6.27 -4.93 10.55
N LEU A 94 6.34 -4.56 9.28
CA LEU A 94 6.45 -5.43 8.12
C LEU A 94 7.79 -5.17 7.43
N ARG A 95 8.61 -6.21 7.28
CA ARG A 95 9.90 -6.13 6.58
C ARG A 95 9.85 -6.95 5.30
N SER A 96 10.04 -6.31 4.16
CA SER A 96 10.14 -6.96 2.85
C SER A 96 11.53 -7.57 2.63
N GLY A 97 11.65 -8.44 1.61
CA GLY A 97 12.89 -9.14 1.29
C GLY A 97 14.05 -8.24 0.87
N ASP A 98 13.76 -7.04 0.33
CA ASP A 98 14.72 -5.99 -0.02
C ASP A 98 15.18 -5.15 1.19
N GLY A 99 14.62 -5.40 2.38
CA GLY A 99 15.01 -4.75 3.61
C GLY A 99 14.21 -3.50 3.97
N VAL A 100 13.24 -3.07 3.15
CA VAL A 100 12.32 -1.98 3.51
C VAL A 100 11.47 -2.39 4.71
N ILE A 101 11.26 -1.46 5.64
CA ILE A 101 10.45 -1.66 6.84
C ILE A 101 9.28 -0.68 6.80
N LEU A 102 8.06 -1.23 6.75
CA LEU A 102 6.83 -0.49 6.91
C LEU A 102 6.35 -0.66 8.35
N THR A 103 6.11 0.46 9.03
CA THR A 103 5.60 0.48 10.41
C THR A 103 4.21 1.10 10.39
N LEU A 104 3.23 0.36 10.91
CA LEU A 104 1.81 0.71 10.87
C LEU A 104 1.27 0.78 12.29
N ASP A 105 0.63 1.88 12.64
CA ASP A 105 -0.11 1.99 13.89
C ASP A 105 -1.55 1.53 13.72
N ARG A 106 -2.00 0.68 14.64
CA ARG A 106 -3.38 0.21 14.69
C ARG A 106 -4.33 1.38 14.90
N GLN A 107 -5.16 1.63 13.90
CA GLN A 107 -6.27 2.56 14.00
C GLN A 107 -7.44 1.88 14.74
N GLN A 108 -8.11 2.62 15.64
CA GLN A 108 -9.27 2.16 16.40
C GLN A 108 -10.58 2.41 15.64
#